data_AF-G1Q9J9-F1
#
_entry.id   AF-G1Q9J9-F1
#
_cell.length_a   1.000
_cell.length_b   1.000
_cell.length_c   1.000
_cell.angle_alpha   90.00
_cell.angle_beta   90.00
_cell.angle_gamma   90.00
#
_symmetry.space_group_name_H-M   'P 1'
#
loop_
_entity.id
_entity.type
_entity.pdbx_description
1 polymer ?
#
loop_
_entity_poly.entity_id
_entity_poly.type
_entity_poly.pdbx_seq_one_letter_code
_entity_poly.pdbx_strand_id
1 'polypeptide(L)'
;SFRSAGQKVQDCYFYQIFMEKNEKVGVPTIQQLLEWSFINSNLKFAEAPSCLIIQMPRFGKDFKLFKKIFPSLELNITDLLEDTPRQCRICRGLAMYECRECYEDPDIAAGTIKQFCKDCNTQVHLHPKRQNHKYNPVSLPKDLPDRDWRHSCVPCQKMELFAVLCIETSHYVAFVKYGRDDSAWLFFDSMADRDGGQNGFNIPQVTPCPEVREYLKMSPEDLHSLDSRRIQGCARRLLCDAYMCMYQSPTMSLYK
;
A
#
# COMPACT_ATOMS: atom_id res chain seq x y z
N SER A 1 -2.74 -5.33 -14.46
CA SER A 1 -3.93 -6.15 -14.69
C SER A 1 -4.39 -6.73 -13.34
N PHE A 2 -5.70 -6.74 -13.07
CA PHE A 2 -6.30 -7.25 -11.81
C PHE A 2 -7.28 -8.37 -12.14
N ARG A 3 -7.48 -9.32 -11.23
CA ARG A 3 -8.47 -10.38 -11.36
C ARG A 3 -9.27 -10.52 -10.08
N SER A 4 -10.59 -10.65 -10.20
CA SER A 4 -11.46 -11.12 -9.12
C SER A 4 -11.70 -12.62 -9.30
N ALA A 5 -11.82 -13.38 -8.22
CA ALA A 5 -11.86 -14.84 -8.26
C ALA A 5 -12.78 -15.40 -9.37
N GLY A 6 -12.17 -16.09 -10.35
CA GLY A 6 -12.87 -16.73 -11.47
C GLY A 6 -13.40 -15.80 -12.56
N GLN A 7 -13.14 -14.49 -12.49
CA GLN A 7 -13.57 -13.50 -13.48
C GLN A 7 -12.48 -13.17 -14.50
N LYS A 8 -12.88 -12.51 -15.60
CA LYS A 8 -11.94 -12.01 -16.60
C LYS A 8 -10.98 -10.99 -15.98
N VAL A 9 -9.75 -11.00 -16.48
CA VAL A 9 -8.75 -9.98 -16.13
C VAL A 9 -9.27 -8.60 -16.53
N GLN A 10 -9.13 -7.64 -15.63
CA GLN A 10 -9.43 -6.23 -15.88
C GLN A 10 -8.12 -5.45 -15.98
N ASP A 11 -8.01 -4.67 -17.04
CA ASP A 11 -6.89 -3.76 -17.25
C ASP A 11 -7.27 -2.35 -16.81
N CYS A 12 -6.41 -1.74 -15.99
CA CYS A 12 -6.53 -0.34 -15.65
C CYS A 12 -5.14 0.25 -15.35
N TYR A 13 -5.03 1.57 -15.45
CA TYR A 13 -3.79 2.31 -15.24
C TYR A 13 -3.52 2.67 -13.78
N PHE A 14 -4.56 2.64 -12.95
CA PHE A 14 -4.49 2.94 -11.53
C PHE A 14 -5.56 2.16 -10.76
N TYR A 15 -5.33 1.96 -9.46
CA TYR A 15 -6.24 1.29 -8.56
C TYR A 15 -6.83 2.29 -7.56
N GLN A 16 -8.14 2.33 -7.41
CA GLN A 16 -8.81 3.11 -6.37
C GLN A 16 -9.02 2.24 -5.13
N ILE A 17 -8.56 2.74 -3.98
CA ILE A 17 -8.84 2.10 -2.69
C ILE A 17 -10.32 2.29 -2.36
N PHE A 18 -11.03 1.18 -2.18
CA PHE A 18 -12.43 1.13 -1.76
C PHE A 18 -12.55 0.29 -0.50
N MET A 19 -12.95 0.93 0.60
CA MET A 19 -13.17 0.25 1.86
C MET A 19 -14.09 1.06 2.79
N GLU A 20 -14.69 0.38 3.75
CA GLU A 20 -15.38 1.02 4.87
C GLU A 20 -14.37 1.44 5.94
N LYS A 21 -14.61 2.58 6.60
CA LYS A 21 -13.69 3.10 7.61
C LYS A 21 -13.67 2.19 8.84
N ASN A 22 -12.51 1.64 9.17
CA ASN A 22 -12.29 0.98 10.44
C ASN A 22 -11.96 2.04 11.52
N GLU A 23 -12.89 2.30 12.43
CA GLU A 23 -12.73 3.32 13.49
C GLU A 23 -11.58 3.02 14.47
N LYS A 24 -11.14 1.77 14.56
CA LYS A 24 -10.04 1.37 15.45
C LYS A 24 -8.67 1.79 14.93
N VAL A 25 -8.56 2.18 13.66
CA VAL A 25 -7.29 2.54 13.02
C VAL A 25 -7.18 4.05 12.95
N GLY A 26 -6.20 4.60 13.68
CA GLY A 26 -5.95 6.04 13.72
C GLY A 26 -5.39 6.60 12.41
N VAL A 27 -4.18 6.17 12.03
CA VAL A 27 -3.51 6.54 10.78
C VAL A 27 -3.16 5.26 10.03
N PRO A 28 -3.85 4.93 8.93
CA PRO A 28 -3.55 3.72 8.18
C PRO A 28 -2.32 3.90 7.28
N THR A 29 -1.59 2.81 7.06
CA THR A 29 -0.54 2.73 6.04
C THR A 29 -1.14 2.36 4.68
N ILE A 30 -0.48 2.74 3.58
CA ILE A 30 -0.93 2.33 2.25
C ILE A 30 -0.89 0.81 2.07
N GLN A 31 0.05 0.11 2.69
CA GLN A 31 0.07 -1.36 2.73
C GLN A 31 -1.26 -1.91 3.29
N GLN A 32 -1.69 -1.42 4.46
CA GLN A 32 -2.95 -1.85 5.08
C GLN A 32 -4.16 -1.49 4.21
N LEU A 33 -4.23 -0.27 3.69
CA LEU A 33 -5.34 0.17 2.84
C LEU A 33 -5.45 -0.68 1.57
N LEU A 34 -4.32 -0.98 0.93
CA LEU A 34 -4.26 -1.82 -0.26
C LEU A 34 -4.73 -3.25 0.05
N GLU A 35 -4.21 -3.85 1.12
CA GLU A 35 -4.61 -5.19 1.56
C GLU A 35 -6.11 -5.27 1.87
N TRP A 36 -6.64 -4.32 2.66
CA TRP A 36 -8.07 -4.27 2.99
C TRP A 36 -8.93 -4.16 1.74
N SER A 37 -8.58 -3.26 0.83
CA SER A 37 -9.30 -3.05 -0.42
C SER A 37 -9.31 -4.32 -1.27
N PHE A 38 -8.16 -5.01 -1.40
CA PHE A 38 -8.04 -6.26 -2.15
C PHE A 38 -8.83 -7.41 -1.51
N ILE A 39 -8.75 -7.56 -0.18
CA ILE A 39 -9.48 -8.61 0.56
C ILE A 39 -10.98 -8.38 0.44
N ASN A 40 -11.44 -7.14 0.62
CA ASN A 40 -12.86 -6.79 0.57
C ASN A 40 -13.47 -7.05 -0.81
N SER A 41 -12.76 -6.65 -1.87
CA SER A 41 -13.16 -6.86 -3.26
C SER A 41 -12.77 -8.23 -3.84
N ASN A 42 -12.13 -9.09 -3.05
CA ASN A 42 -11.62 -10.40 -3.47
C ASN A 42 -10.78 -10.31 -4.77
N LEU A 43 -9.80 -9.41 -4.77
CA LEU A 43 -8.93 -9.11 -5.89
C LEU A 43 -7.52 -9.68 -5.69
N LYS A 44 -6.86 -9.99 -6.80
CA LYS A 44 -5.43 -10.28 -6.89
C LYS A 44 -4.85 -9.63 -8.15
N PHE A 45 -3.54 -9.38 -8.14
CA PHE A 45 -2.78 -9.01 -9.32
C PHE A 45 -2.51 -10.26 -10.16
N ALA A 46 -2.86 -10.22 -11.44
CA ALA A 46 -2.57 -11.33 -12.36
C ALA A 46 -1.06 -11.43 -12.67
N GLU A 47 -0.37 -10.29 -12.65
CA GLU A 47 1.08 -10.17 -12.82
C GLU A 47 1.61 -9.02 -11.96
N ALA A 48 2.90 -9.03 -11.63
CA ALA A 48 3.52 -7.96 -10.86
C ALA A 48 3.60 -6.67 -11.71
N PRO A 49 2.97 -5.56 -11.29
CA PRO A 49 3.04 -4.32 -12.02
C PRO A 49 4.45 -3.70 -11.91
N SER A 50 4.97 -3.20 -13.03
CA SER A 50 6.19 -2.38 -13.03
C SER A 50 5.96 -0.99 -12.46
N CYS A 51 4.74 -0.46 -12.61
CA CYS A 51 4.27 0.79 -12.04
C CYS A 51 2.86 0.59 -11.47
N LEU A 52 2.66 0.95 -10.20
CA LEU A 52 1.40 0.84 -9.48
C LEU A 52 0.99 2.22 -8.96
N ILE A 53 -0.05 2.79 -9.56
CA ILE A 53 -0.65 4.05 -9.13
C ILE A 53 -1.88 3.73 -8.27
N ILE A 54 -1.87 4.20 -7.03
CA ILE A 54 -2.93 3.94 -6.05
C ILE A 54 -3.62 5.25 -5.70
N GLN A 55 -4.91 5.35 -5.97
CA GLN A 55 -5.74 6.50 -5.60
C GLN A 55 -6.30 6.31 -4.19
N MET A 56 -6.08 7.31 -3.34
CA MET A 56 -6.45 7.31 -1.92
C MET A 56 -7.98 7.35 -1.73
N PRO A 57 -8.51 6.81 -0.61
CA PRO A 57 -9.95 6.74 -0.36
C PRO A 57 -10.52 8.13 -0.03
N ARG A 58 -10.93 8.85 -1.08
CA ARG A 58 -11.58 10.16 -1.02
C ARG A 58 -12.92 10.12 -1.74
N PHE A 59 -13.88 10.87 -1.22
CA PHE A 59 -15.22 11.00 -1.80
C PHE A 59 -15.49 12.47 -2.13
N GLY A 60 -15.39 12.85 -3.40
CA GLY A 60 -15.48 14.25 -3.80
C GLY A 60 -14.30 15.11 -3.29
N LYS A 61 -14.50 16.44 -3.28
CA LYS A 61 -13.45 17.41 -2.92
C LYS A 61 -13.24 17.52 -1.40
N ASP A 62 -14.32 17.40 -0.64
CA ASP A 62 -14.32 17.77 0.78
C ASP A 62 -14.18 16.57 1.74
N PHE A 63 -14.41 15.34 1.25
CA PHE A 63 -14.42 14.17 2.11
C PHE A 63 -13.17 13.30 1.92
N LYS A 64 -12.34 13.28 2.96
CA LYS A 64 -11.23 12.34 3.14
C LYS A 64 -11.64 11.29 4.16
N LEU A 65 -11.54 10.01 3.83
CA LEU A 65 -11.91 8.93 4.76
C LEU A 65 -11.02 8.94 6.02
N PHE A 66 -9.74 9.27 5.82
CA PHE A 66 -8.73 9.41 6.87
C PHE A 66 -8.11 10.81 6.85
N LYS A 67 -7.90 11.40 8.04
CA LYS A 67 -7.28 12.73 8.18
C LYS A 67 -5.79 12.73 7.85
N LYS A 68 -5.11 11.61 8.12
CA LYS A 68 -3.72 11.35 7.75
C LYS A 68 -3.64 9.92 7.19
N ILE A 69 -2.81 9.73 6.19
CA ILE A 69 -2.45 8.41 5.65
C ILE A 69 -0.92 8.34 5.65
N PHE A 70 -0.38 7.21 6.10
CA PHE A 70 1.05 6.97 6.09
C PHE A 70 1.47 6.38 4.74
N PRO A 71 2.25 7.10 3.92
CA PRO A 71 2.70 6.59 2.64
C PRO A 71 3.83 5.57 2.84
N SER A 72 3.50 4.29 2.77
CA SER A 72 4.47 3.20 2.90
C SER A 72 5.61 3.40 1.90
N LEU A 73 6.85 3.51 2.36
CA LEU A 73 8.02 3.71 1.49
C LEU A 73 8.29 2.49 0.59
N GLU A 74 7.95 1.31 1.09
CA GLU A 74 7.93 0.06 0.34
C GLU A 74 6.54 -0.57 0.44
N LEU A 75 6.07 -1.18 -0.64
CA LEU A 75 4.91 -2.07 -0.64
C LEU A 75 5.35 -3.49 -0.91
N ASN A 76 4.84 -4.43 -0.11
CA ASN A 76 4.97 -5.85 -0.39
C ASN A 76 3.67 -6.35 -1.01
N ILE A 77 3.73 -6.73 -2.28
CA ILE A 77 2.57 -7.21 -3.05
C ILE A 77 2.57 -8.73 -3.21
N THR A 78 3.53 -9.45 -2.62
CA THR A 78 3.67 -10.92 -2.76
C THR A 78 2.37 -11.66 -2.47
N ASP A 79 1.69 -11.26 -1.39
CA ASP A 79 0.47 -11.93 -0.94
C ASP A 79 -0.79 -11.50 -1.72
N LEU A 80 -0.64 -10.48 -2.56
CA LEU A 80 -1.67 -9.93 -3.45
C LEU A 80 -1.54 -10.45 -4.89
N LEU A 81 -0.49 -11.18 -5.22
CA LEU A 81 -0.27 -11.75 -6.55
C LEU A 81 -0.92 -13.13 -6.71
N GLU A 82 -1.42 -13.41 -7.91
CA GLU A 82 -1.78 -14.76 -8.34
C GLU A 82 -0.53 -15.57 -8.69
N ASP A 83 -0.68 -16.90 -8.71
CA ASP A 83 0.32 -17.87 -9.17
C ASP A 83 1.74 -17.64 -8.61
N THR A 84 1.82 -17.13 -7.39
CA THR A 84 3.08 -16.84 -6.70
C THR A 84 3.17 -17.71 -5.44
N PRO A 85 4.31 -18.36 -5.17
CA PRO A 85 4.49 -19.09 -3.91
C PRO A 85 4.32 -18.14 -2.73
N ARG A 86 3.55 -18.53 -1.71
CA ARG A 86 3.31 -17.72 -0.51
C ARG A 86 3.78 -18.44 0.73
N GLN A 87 4.17 -17.67 1.74
CA GLN A 87 4.68 -18.23 2.99
C GLN A 87 3.54 -18.46 4.01
N CYS A 88 3.48 -19.67 4.55
CA CYS A 88 2.61 -20.03 5.67
C CYS A 88 2.93 -19.16 6.89
N ARG A 89 1.91 -18.53 7.48
CA ARG A 89 2.07 -17.62 8.62
C ARG A 89 2.53 -18.28 9.92
N ILE A 90 2.38 -19.60 10.04
CA ILE A 90 2.73 -20.34 11.25
C ILE A 90 4.11 -20.97 11.12
N CYS A 91 4.28 -21.92 10.18
CA CYS A 91 5.49 -22.73 10.07
C CYS A 91 6.50 -22.24 9.03
N ARG A 92 6.20 -21.14 8.34
CA ARG A 92 7.05 -20.55 7.29
C ARG A 92 7.26 -21.41 6.03
N GLY A 93 6.60 -22.57 5.92
CA GLY A 93 6.56 -23.38 4.69
C GLY A 93 5.66 -22.82 3.58
N LEU A 94 5.39 -23.60 2.54
CA LEU A 94 4.52 -23.20 1.42
C LEU A 94 3.05 -23.12 1.86
N ALA A 95 2.42 -21.97 1.63
CA ALA A 95 0.99 -21.80 1.84
C ALA A 95 0.20 -22.40 0.68
N MET A 96 -0.81 -23.19 1.02
CA MET A 96 -1.74 -23.81 0.09
C MET A 96 -3.16 -23.25 0.22
N TYR A 97 -3.46 -22.61 1.36
CA TYR A 97 -4.78 -22.07 1.66
C TYR A 97 -4.66 -20.63 2.14
N GLU A 98 -5.63 -19.80 1.79
CA GLU A 98 -5.83 -18.48 2.37
C GLU A 98 -7.23 -18.37 2.97
N CYS A 99 -7.36 -17.61 4.06
CA CYS A 99 -8.63 -17.44 4.75
C CYS A 99 -8.88 -15.95 5.01
N ARG A 100 -9.89 -15.41 4.31
CA ARG A 100 -10.32 -14.02 4.48
C ARG A 100 -10.83 -13.76 5.89
N GLU A 101 -11.64 -14.66 6.45
CA GLU A 101 -12.24 -14.49 7.79
C GLU A 101 -11.18 -14.48 8.90
N CYS A 102 -10.08 -15.22 8.73
CA CYS A 102 -8.96 -15.16 9.66
C CYS A 102 -8.24 -13.79 9.64
N TYR A 103 -8.39 -12.96 8.60
CA TYR A 103 -7.68 -11.68 8.51
C TYR A 103 -8.02 -10.74 9.68
N GLU A 104 -9.28 -10.76 10.11
CA GLU A 104 -9.78 -9.98 11.24
C GLU A 104 -9.37 -10.56 12.60
N ASP A 105 -8.84 -11.79 12.64
CA ASP A 105 -8.39 -12.44 13.87
C ASP A 105 -7.05 -11.84 14.35
N PRO A 106 -7.03 -11.11 15.49
CA PRO A 106 -5.82 -10.51 16.02
C PRO A 106 -4.88 -11.55 16.65
N ASP A 107 -5.38 -12.75 17.01
CA ASP A 107 -4.61 -13.77 17.73
C ASP A 107 -3.56 -14.44 16.83
N ILE A 108 -3.66 -14.27 15.49
CA ILE A 108 -2.77 -14.89 14.51
C ILE A 108 -2.12 -13.82 13.63
N ALA A 109 -0.92 -13.34 13.99
CA ALA A 109 -0.15 -12.40 13.17
C ALA A 109 -1.00 -11.21 12.68
N ALA A 110 -1.51 -10.41 13.62
CA ALA A 110 -2.45 -9.32 13.40
C ALA A 110 -2.05 -8.41 12.21
N GLY A 111 -3.05 -7.99 11.43
CA GLY A 111 -2.86 -7.02 10.34
C GLY A 111 -2.20 -7.57 9.07
N THR A 112 -1.96 -8.88 8.96
CA THR A 112 -1.43 -9.51 7.73
C THR A 112 -2.42 -10.49 7.10
N ILE A 113 -2.33 -10.65 5.77
CA ILE A 113 -3.05 -11.69 5.00
C ILE A 113 -2.77 -13.07 5.60
N LYS A 114 -3.84 -13.83 5.86
CA LYS A 114 -3.75 -15.15 6.50
C LYS A 114 -3.73 -16.25 5.47
N GLN A 115 -2.61 -16.95 5.44
CA GLN A 115 -2.38 -18.06 4.55
C GLN A 115 -1.53 -19.12 5.24
N PHE A 116 -1.83 -20.38 4.95
CA PHE A 116 -1.39 -21.51 5.71
C PHE A 116 -1.00 -22.66 4.79
N CYS A 117 -0.01 -23.46 5.18
CA CYS A 117 0.16 -24.78 4.59
C CYS A 117 -1.01 -25.69 5.00
N LYS A 118 -1.11 -26.87 4.39
CA LYS A 118 -2.20 -27.83 4.68
C LYS A 118 -2.34 -28.12 6.18
N ASP A 119 -1.26 -28.50 6.86
CA ASP A 119 -1.31 -28.90 8.27
C ASP A 119 -1.68 -27.73 9.19
N CYS A 120 -1.04 -26.57 9.00
CA CYS A 120 -1.33 -25.38 9.78
C CYS A 120 -2.76 -24.88 9.54
N ASN A 121 -3.27 -25.01 8.31
CA ASN A 121 -4.65 -24.66 8.00
C ASN A 121 -5.62 -25.51 8.83
N THR A 122 -5.41 -26.83 8.89
CA THR A 122 -6.22 -27.72 9.73
C THR A 122 -6.16 -27.30 11.20
N GLN A 123 -4.95 -27.09 11.75
CA GLN A 123 -4.80 -26.75 13.17
C GLN A 123 -5.45 -25.40 13.53
N VAL A 124 -5.27 -24.38 12.69
CA VAL A 124 -5.87 -23.05 12.92
C VAL A 124 -7.40 -23.14 12.96
N HIS A 125 -8.00 -23.93 12.06
CA HIS A 125 -9.45 -24.05 11.94
C HIS A 125 -10.07 -25.15 12.82
N LEU A 126 -9.29 -25.91 13.61
CA LEU A 126 -9.83 -26.72 14.71
C LEU A 126 -10.25 -25.86 15.91
N HIS A 127 -9.78 -24.61 15.98
CA HIS A 127 -10.13 -23.72 17.07
C HIS A 127 -11.62 -23.32 17.00
N PRO A 128 -12.39 -23.35 18.11
CA PRO A 128 -13.83 -23.10 18.09
C PRO A 128 -14.24 -21.76 17.47
N LYS A 129 -13.43 -20.71 17.64
CA LYS A 129 -13.67 -19.39 17.01
C LYS A 129 -13.59 -19.41 15.47
N ARG A 130 -12.87 -20.38 14.89
CA ARG A 130 -12.47 -20.41 13.47
C ARG A 130 -13.01 -21.62 12.70
N GLN A 131 -13.66 -22.55 13.37
CA GLN A 131 -14.14 -23.81 12.76
C GLN A 131 -15.11 -23.63 11.59
N ASN A 132 -15.82 -22.50 11.58
CA ASN A 132 -16.80 -22.17 10.53
C ASN A 132 -16.22 -21.29 9.41
N HIS A 133 -14.95 -20.90 9.49
CA HIS A 133 -14.37 -20.04 8.47
C HIS A 133 -14.24 -20.78 7.14
N LYS A 134 -14.54 -20.07 6.05
CA LYS A 134 -14.30 -20.54 4.69
C LYS A 134 -12.92 -20.11 4.23
N TYR A 135 -12.04 -21.09 4.05
CA TYR A 135 -10.73 -20.90 3.43
C TYR A 135 -10.73 -21.43 1.99
N ASN A 136 -9.95 -20.79 1.13
CA ASN A 136 -9.85 -21.12 -0.29
C ASN A 136 -8.43 -21.57 -0.62
N PRO A 137 -8.26 -22.45 -1.62
CA PRO A 137 -6.93 -22.80 -2.11
C PRO A 137 -6.27 -21.57 -2.76
N VAL A 138 -4.97 -21.42 -2.49
CA VAL A 138 -4.11 -20.43 -3.15
C VAL A 138 -3.76 -20.93 -4.55
N SER A 139 -3.81 -20.05 -5.54
CA SER A 139 -3.30 -20.36 -6.89
C SER A 139 -1.77 -20.39 -6.86
N LEU A 140 -1.20 -21.47 -7.38
CA LEU A 140 0.22 -21.78 -7.32
C LEU A 140 0.76 -21.99 -8.74
N PRO A 141 2.03 -21.62 -9.02
CA PRO A 141 2.62 -21.86 -10.33
C PRO A 141 2.65 -23.37 -10.64
N LYS A 142 2.40 -23.71 -11.92
CA LYS A 142 2.36 -25.12 -12.37
C LYS A 142 3.70 -25.83 -12.19
N ASP A 143 4.80 -25.10 -12.40
CA ASP A 143 6.17 -25.62 -12.32
C ASP A 143 6.82 -25.25 -10.98
N LEU A 144 6.12 -25.48 -9.88
CA LEU A 144 6.68 -25.29 -8.55
C LEU A 144 7.87 -26.24 -8.33
N PRO A 145 9.06 -25.73 -8.00
CA PRO A 145 10.19 -26.59 -7.71
C PRO A 145 9.92 -27.42 -6.44
N ASP A 146 10.27 -28.70 -6.50
CA ASP A 146 10.28 -29.57 -5.32
C ASP A 146 11.50 -29.20 -4.46
N ARG A 147 11.27 -28.26 -3.54
CA ARG A 147 12.29 -27.73 -2.61
C ARG A 147 11.73 -27.73 -1.20
N ASP A 148 12.62 -27.78 -0.22
CA ASP A 148 12.24 -27.54 1.17
C ASP A 148 11.78 -26.08 1.38
N TRP A 149 10.48 -25.87 1.25
CA TRP A 149 9.85 -24.57 1.39
C TRP A 149 9.91 -23.99 2.80
N ARG A 150 10.23 -24.78 3.84
CA ARG A 150 10.35 -24.28 5.21
C ARG A 150 11.64 -23.51 5.42
N HIS A 151 12.69 -23.90 4.71
CA HIS A 151 14.01 -23.27 4.75
C HIS A 151 14.33 -22.44 3.51
N SER A 152 13.42 -22.40 2.54
CA SER A 152 13.56 -21.60 1.32
C SER A 152 13.03 -20.19 1.50
N CYS A 153 13.73 -19.23 0.89
CA CYS A 153 13.21 -17.88 0.74
C CYS A 153 12.13 -17.87 -0.35
N VAL A 154 10.91 -17.51 0.02
CA VAL A 154 9.83 -17.23 -0.93
C VAL A 154 10.15 -15.90 -1.63
N PRO A 155 10.03 -15.81 -2.98
CA PRO A 155 10.26 -14.55 -3.69
C PRO A 155 9.42 -13.43 -3.09
N CYS A 156 10.08 -12.36 -2.63
CA CYS A 156 9.41 -11.20 -2.09
C CYS A 156 9.29 -10.15 -3.19
N GLN A 157 8.07 -9.91 -3.65
CA GLN A 157 7.77 -8.87 -4.64
C GLN A 157 7.50 -7.57 -3.90
N LYS A 158 8.47 -6.65 -3.99
CA LYS A 158 8.41 -5.33 -3.40
C LYS A 158 8.34 -4.24 -4.47
N MET A 159 7.70 -3.13 -4.12
CA MET A 159 7.68 -1.91 -4.91
C MET A 159 8.10 -0.73 -4.03
N GLU A 160 8.81 0.23 -4.61
CA GLU A 160 9.26 1.44 -3.93
C GLU A 160 8.36 2.63 -4.24
N LEU A 161 8.03 3.44 -3.23
CA LEU A 161 7.32 4.70 -3.41
C LEU A 161 8.25 5.70 -4.09
N PHE A 162 7.86 6.22 -5.24
CA PHE A 162 8.66 7.21 -5.97
C PHE A 162 7.96 8.56 -6.09
N ALA A 163 6.63 8.62 -6.01
CA ALA A 163 5.91 9.89 -6.04
C ALA A 163 4.60 9.85 -5.25
N VAL A 164 4.21 11.01 -4.72
CA VAL A 164 2.89 11.25 -4.12
C VAL A 164 2.30 12.52 -4.72
N LEU A 165 1.15 12.38 -5.36
CA LEU A 165 0.35 13.50 -5.84
C LEU A 165 -0.60 13.91 -4.72
N CYS A 166 -0.61 15.19 -4.34
CA CYS A 166 -1.40 15.73 -3.25
C CYS A 166 -2.39 16.78 -3.73
N ILE A 167 -3.56 16.83 -3.08
CA ILE A 167 -4.57 17.88 -3.25
C ILE A 167 -5.25 18.21 -1.93
N GLU A 168 -5.26 19.49 -1.58
CA GLU A 168 -5.98 19.99 -0.40
C GLU A 168 -7.42 20.36 -0.78
N THR A 169 -7.61 21.24 -1.76
CA THR A 169 -8.92 21.70 -2.24
C THR A 169 -9.06 21.57 -3.77
N SER A 170 -8.28 22.33 -4.52
CA SER A 170 -8.35 22.41 -5.98
C SER A 170 -6.98 22.40 -6.68
N HIS A 171 -5.90 22.59 -5.93
CA HIS A 171 -4.55 22.70 -6.47
C HIS A 171 -3.73 21.46 -6.20
N TYR A 172 -3.26 20.82 -7.27
CA TYR A 172 -2.39 19.65 -7.20
C TYR A 172 -0.94 20.06 -7.05
N VAL A 173 -0.24 19.37 -6.15
CA VAL A 173 1.21 19.44 -5.98
C VAL A 173 1.79 18.04 -5.92
N ALA A 174 3.09 17.92 -6.14
CA ALA A 174 3.76 16.62 -6.14
C ALA A 174 4.90 16.56 -5.15
N PHE A 175 5.06 15.40 -4.54
CA PHE A 175 6.26 14.98 -3.83
C PHE A 175 6.93 13.90 -4.67
N VAL A 176 8.22 14.04 -4.94
CA VAL A 176 8.98 13.09 -5.74
C VAL A 176 10.22 12.65 -4.96
N LYS A 177 10.43 11.33 -4.88
CA LYS A 177 11.62 10.74 -4.31
C LYS A 177 12.68 10.63 -5.41
N TYR A 178 13.83 11.29 -5.22
CA TYR A 178 14.88 11.36 -6.24
C TYR A 178 16.10 10.47 -5.94
N GLY A 179 16.10 9.79 -4.80
CA GLY A 179 17.17 8.88 -4.39
C GLY A 179 16.70 7.91 -3.32
N ARG A 180 17.54 6.94 -2.97
CA ARG A 180 17.20 5.90 -1.97
C ARG A 180 17.17 6.44 -0.54
N ASP A 181 17.94 7.48 -0.26
CA ASP A 181 18.03 8.11 1.06
C ASP A 181 16.65 8.58 1.55
N ASP A 182 16.41 8.45 2.85
CA ASP A 182 15.12 8.82 3.46
C ASP A 182 14.81 10.32 3.32
N SER A 183 15.83 11.17 3.19
CA SER A 183 15.72 12.61 3.00
C SER A 183 15.63 13.06 1.55
N ALA A 184 15.74 12.13 0.58
CA ALA A 184 15.77 12.44 -0.84
C ALA A 184 14.38 12.76 -1.42
N TRP A 185 13.75 13.82 -0.91
CA TRP A 185 12.44 14.31 -1.33
C TRP A 185 12.50 15.71 -1.93
N LEU A 186 11.75 15.89 -3.02
CA LEU A 186 11.47 17.18 -3.64
C LEU A 186 9.97 17.46 -3.56
N PHE A 187 9.63 18.71 -3.27
CA PHE A 187 8.29 19.26 -3.38
C PHE A 187 8.19 20.10 -4.65
N PHE A 188 7.18 19.83 -5.46
CA PHE A 188 6.91 20.55 -6.70
C PHE A 188 5.54 21.24 -6.66
N ASP A 189 5.54 22.54 -6.89
CA ASP A 189 4.35 23.36 -7.05
C ASP A 189 4.39 24.09 -8.41
N SER A 190 3.40 23.80 -9.25
CA SER A 190 3.29 24.37 -10.60
C SER A 190 2.84 25.83 -10.63
N MET A 191 2.30 26.33 -9.52
CA MET A 191 1.80 27.70 -9.36
C MET A 191 2.35 28.31 -8.07
N ALA A 192 3.63 28.06 -7.78
CA ALA A 192 4.29 28.51 -6.55
C ALA A 192 4.34 30.04 -6.43
N ASP A 193 4.51 30.73 -7.56
CA ASP A 193 4.50 32.18 -7.64
C ASP A 193 3.87 32.65 -8.97
N ARG A 194 3.63 33.94 -9.11
CA ARG A 194 3.05 34.56 -10.32
C ARG A 194 3.74 35.88 -10.62
N ASP A 195 4.22 36.02 -11.85
CA ASP A 195 4.67 37.31 -12.37
C ASP A 195 3.55 37.98 -13.15
N GLY A 196 3.26 39.24 -12.82
CA GLY A 196 2.23 40.05 -13.46
C GLY A 196 0.77 39.77 -13.04
N GLY A 197 -0.13 40.63 -13.53
CA GLY A 197 -1.58 40.59 -13.25
C GLY A 197 -2.37 39.72 -14.23
N GLN A 198 -3.29 40.34 -14.99
CA GLN A 198 -4.17 39.63 -15.93
C GLN A 198 -3.42 38.91 -17.06
N ASN A 199 -2.36 39.52 -17.60
CA ASN A 199 -1.48 38.92 -18.62
C ASN A 199 -0.24 38.25 -18.00
N GLY A 200 -0.28 37.97 -16.70
CA GLY A 200 0.80 37.32 -15.98
C GLY A 200 0.88 35.82 -16.25
N PHE A 201 1.97 35.19 -15.83
CA PHE A 201 2.20 33.75 -15.93
C PHE A 201 2.65 33.19 -14.58
N ASN A 202 2.38 31.90 -14.37
CA ASN A 202 2.79 31.20 -13.15
C ASN A 202 4.27 30.83 -13.24
N ILE A 203 4.97 30.90 -12.11
CA ILE A 203 6.35 30.47 -11.95
C ILE A 203 6.33 29.16 -11.14
N PRO A 204 6.72 28.02 -11.74
CA PRO A 204 6.80 26.76 -11.03
C PRO A 204 8.04 26.73 -10.12
N GLN A 205 7.94 25.99 -9.01
CA GLN A 205 9.06 25.82 -8.08
C GLN A 205 9.25 24.35 -7.71
N VAL A 206 10.52 23.93 -7.66
CA VAL A 206 10.96 22.65 -7.10
C VAL A 206 11.82 22.97 -5.88
N THR A 207 11.42 22.50 -4.70
CA THR A 207 12.07 22.80 -3.43
C THR A 207 12.44 21.50 -2.72
N PRO A 208 13.69 21.34 -2.23
CA PRO A 208 14.04 20.22 -1.36
C PRO A 208 13.19 20.21 -0.10
N CYS A 209 12.72 19.03 0.31
CA CYS A 209 11.91 18.88 1.52
C CYS A 209 12.39 17.74 2.43
N PRO A 210 13.64 17.83 2.94
CA PRO A 210 14.21 16.79 3.80
C PRO A 210 13.42 16.59 5.10
N GLU A 211 12.64 17.57 5.55
CA GLU A 211 11.81 17.50 6.76
C GLU A 211 10.77 16.37 6.70
N VAL A 212 10.38 15.94 5.49
CA VAL A 212 9.48 14.80 5.27
C VAL A 212 10.02 13.54 5.97
N ARG A 213 11.34 13.33 5.97
CA ARG A 213 11.97 12.13 6.53
C ARG A 213 11.69 11.95 8.01
N GLU A 214 11.61 13.04 8.78
CA GLU A 214 11.45 12.99 10.23
C GLU A 214 10.07 12.42 10.56
N TYR A 215 9.05 12.81 9.80
CA TYR A 215 7.70 12.29 9.94
C TYR A 215 7.53 10.88 9.38
N LEU A 216 8.22 10.52 8.29
CA LEU A 216 8.17 9.16 7.74
C LEU A 216 8.93 8.13 8.59
N LYS A 217 9.76 8.57 9.54
CA LYS A 217 10.39 7.70 10.56
C LYS A 217 9.52 7.48 11.81
N MET A 218 8.47 8.28 11.99
CA MET A 218 7.55 8.12 13.12
C MET A 218 6.65 6.90 12.91
N SER A 219 6.19 6.31 14.00
CA SER A 219 5.14 5.29 13.94
C SER A 219 3.79 5.91 13.53
N PRO A 220 2.89 5.13 12.89
CA PRO A 220 1.53 5.58 12.63
C PRO A 220 0.78 6.05 13.90
N GLU A 221 1.07 5.44 15.05
CA GLU A 221 0.52 5.80 16.36
C GLU A 221 1.00 7.19 16.81
N ASP A 222 2.31 7.48 16.70
CA ASP A 222 2.86 8.79 17.03
C ASP A 222 2.28 9.87 16.10
N LEU A 223 2.19 9.57 14.80
CA LEU A 223 1.57 10.47 13.81
C LEU A 223 0.09 10.68 14.07
N HIS A 224 -0.61 9.70 14.63
CA HIS A 224 -2.00 9.86 15.04
C HIS A 224 -2.12 10.92 16.14
N SER A 225 -1.26 10.83 17.15
CA SER A 225 -1.24 11.75 18.31
C SER A 225 -0.80 13.18 17.96
N LEU A 226 0.03 13.34 16.92
CA LEU A 226 0.56 14.63 16.50
C LEU A 226 -0.52 15.51 15.85
N ASP A 227 -0.76 16.71 16.37
CA ASP A 227 -1.64 17.68 15.70
C ASP A 227 -1.09 18.02 14.31
N SER A 228 -1.93 17.92 13.27
CA SER A 228 -1.53 18.20 11.88
C SER A 228 -1.04 19.63 11.68
N ARG A 229 -1.45 20.57 12.53
CA ARG A 229 -0.97 21.97 12.52
C ARG A 229 0.47 22.12 13.00
N ARG A 230 1.01 21.12 13.70
CA ARG A 230 2.40 21.09 14.16
C ARG A 230 3.34 20.39 13.18
N ILE A 231 2.80 19.77 12.12
CA ILE A 231 3.60 19.18 11.05
C ILE A 231 4.19 20.32 10.22
N GLN A 232 5.51 20.38 10.16
CA GLN A 232 6.24 21.47 9.54
C GLN A 232 6.24 21.37 8.02
N GLY A 233 6.33 22.54 7.38
CA GLY A 233 6.59 22.67 5.96
C GLY A 233 5.57 21.93 5.09
N CYS A 234 6.10 21.33 4.01
CA CYS A 234 5.27 20.64 3.04
C CYS A 234 4.86 19.22 3.50
N ALA A 235 5.50 18.65 4.53
CA ALA A 235 5.18 17.31 5.04
C ALA A 235 3.72 17.15 5.49
N ARG A 236 3.08 18.23 5.95
CA ARG A 236 1.63 18.22 6.23
C ARG A 236 0.82 17.82 5.01
N ARG A 237 1.15 18.36 3.83
CA ARG A 237 0.44 18.06 2.57
C ARG A 237 0.68 16.62 2.13
N LEU A 238 1.88 16.09 2.33
CA LEU A 238 2.14 14.68 2.05
C LEU A 238 1.22 13.75 2.86
N LEU A 239 1.13 13.96 4.18
CA LEU A 239 0.41 13.06 5.08
C LEU A 239 -1.10 13.28 5.10
N CYS A 240 -1.55 14.53 4.97
CA CYS A 240 -2.96 14.90 5.11
C CYS A 240 -3.67 15.07 3.76
N ASP A 241 -2.90 15.34 2.69
CA ASP A 241 -3.41 15.72 1.38
C ASP A 241 -3.02 14.74 0.26
N ALA A 242 -2.53 13.53 0.57
CA ALA A 242 -2.28 12.49 -0.43
C ALA A 242 -3.54 12.15 -1.25
N TYR A 243 -3.41 12.18 -2.57
CA TYR A 243 -4.45 11.84 -3.55
C TYR A 243 -4.11 10.58 -4.33
N MET A 244 -2.88 10.50 -4.84
CA MET A 244 -2.34 9.30 -5.47
C MET A 244 -0.94 9.02 -4.95
N CYS A 245 -0.64 7.75 -4.72
CA CYS A 245 0.70 7.28 -4.40
C CYS A 245 1.16 6.34 -5.50
N MET A 246 2.37 6.57 -5.99
CA MET A 246 2.92 5.89 -7.16
C MET A 246 4.12 5.05 -6.74
N TYR A 247 4.05 3.78 -7.07
CA TYR A 247 5.03 2.77 -6.74
C TYR A 247 5.63 2.19 -8.00
N GLN A 248 6.90 1.81 -7.95
CA GLN A 248 7.58 1.18 -9.09
C GLN A 248 8.40 -0.02 -8.65
N SER A 249 8.76 -0.88 -9.59
CA SER A 249 9.77 -1.91 -9.35
C SER A 249 11.10 -1.25 -8.93
N PRO A 250 11.79 -1.75 -7.89
CA PRO A 250 13.10 -1.22 -7.46
C PRO A 250 14.19 -1.24 -8.56
N THR A 251 13.97 -1.99 -9.64
CA THR A 251 14.87 -2.03 -10.80
C THR A 251 14.72 -0.82 -11.72
N MET A 252 13.70 0.04 -11.52
CA MET A 252 13.38 1.19 -12.37
C MET A 252 13.85 2.54 -11.81
N SER A 253 14.52 2.58 -10.66
CA SER A 253 15.06 3.84 -10.12
C SER A 253 16.02 4.47 -11.14
N LEU A 254 15.75 5.71 -11.55
CA LEU A 254 16.49 6.42 -12.60
C LEU A 254 17.96 6.71 -12.25
N TYR A 255 18.37 6.49 -11.01
CA TYR A 255 19.74 6.67 -10.53
C TYR A 255 20.25 5.36 -9.93
N LYS A 256 21.35 4.84 -10.51
CA LYS A 256 22.16 3.76 -9.95
C LYS A 256 23.22 4.33 -9.01
#